data_AF-A0A2I1EI42-F1
#
_entry.id   AF-A0A2I1EI42-F1
#
_cell.length_a   1.000
_cell.length_b   1.000
_cell.length_c   1.000
_cell.angle_alpha   90.00
_cell.angle_beta   90.00
_cell.angle_gamma   90.00
#
_symmetry.space_group_name_H-M   'P 1'
#
loop_
_entity.id
_entity.type
_entity.pdbx_description
1 polymer ?
#
loop_
_entity_poly.entity_id
_entity_poly.type
_entity_poly.pdbx_seq_one_letter_code
_entity_poly.pdbx_strand_id
1 'polypeptide(L)'
;IKNPMDFFTINSKLNDNQYTSAKDFEKDIRLIFRNCYTYNNIGSEIYKLEEALELAFNKIWTEKIIFLVKQKEKSKRVRDNDTNSSSGRLYIIIYFNTFFCIYIIYITY
;
A
#
# COMPACT_ATOMS: atom_id res chain seq x y z
N ILE A 1 -13.20 9.53 14.70
CA ILE A 1 -12.85 9.13 13.31
C ILE A 1 -14.14 8.91 12.53
N LYS A 2 -14.33 9.57 11.37
CA LYS A 2 -15.54 9.35 10.55
C LYS A 2 -15.45 8.06 9.72
N ASN A 3 -14.25 7.70 9.27
CA ASN A 3 -13.98 6.47 8.52
C ASN A 3 -12.74 5.77 9.13
N PRO A 4 -12.92 4.82 10.06
CA PRO A 4 -11.80 4.08 10.65
C PRO A 4 -11.15 3.18 9.61
N MET A 5 -9.83 3.04 9.72
CA MET A 5 -9.03 2.12 8.91
C MET A 5 -7.74 1.81 9.67
N ASP A 6 -7.27 0.58 9.54
CA ASP A 6 -6.05 0.09 10.16
C ASP A 6 -5.50 -1.08 9.31
N PHE A 7 -4.26 -1.48 9.58
CA PHE A 7 -3.60 -2.52 8.80
C PHE A 7 -4.27 -3.89 8.94
N PHE A 8 -4.87 -4.21 10.09
CA PHE A 8 -5.58 -5.48 10.27
C PHE A 8 -6.82 -5.54 9.39
N THR A 9 -7.59 -4.44 9.33
CA THR A 9 -8.74 -4.29 8.43
C THR A 9 -8.31 -4.40 6.98
N ILE A 10 -7.21 -3.74 6.57
CA ILE A 10 -6.65 -3.88 5.21
C ILE A 10 -6.28 -5.34 4.90
N ASN A 11 -5.66 -6.04 5.85
CA ASN A 11 -5.31 -7.46 5.69
C ASN A 11 -6.56 -8.33 5.50
N SER A 12 -7.61 -8.11 6.31
CA SER A 12 -8.88 -8.82 6.14
C SER A 12 -9.48 -8.56 4.76
N LYS A 13 -9.57 -7.29 4.36
CA LYS A 13 -10.09 -6.89 3.04
C LYS A 13 -9.28 -7.51 1.89
N LEU A 14 -7.97 -7.69 2.07
CA LEU A 14 -7.13 -8.41 1.12
C LEU A 14 -7.47 -9.89 1.02
N ASN A 15 -7.54 -10.58 2.16
CA ASN A 15 -7.86 -12.01 2.22
C ASN A 15 -9.26 -12.31 1.68
N ASP A 16 -10.20 -11.40 1.94
CA ASP A 16 -11.59 -11.45 1.48
C ASP A 16 -11.78 -10.93 0.05
N ASN A 17 -10.69 -10.51 -0.61
CA ASN A 17 -10.68 -10.07 -2.01
C ASN A 17 -11.55 -8.86 -2.32
N GLN A 18 -11.66 -7.96 -1.34
CA GLN A 18 -12.47 -6.74 -1.42
C GLN A 18 -11.76 -5.62 -2.18
N TYR A 19 -10.50 -5.80 -2.59
CA TYR A 19 -9.78 -4.86 -3.44
C TYR A 19 -9.84 -5.29 -4.90
N THR A 20 -10.64 -4.56 -5.69
CA THR A 20 -10.74 -4.74 -7.14
C THR A 20 -9.56 -4.14 -7.91
N SER A 21 -8.80 -3.23 -7.28
CA SER A 21 -7.65 -2.59 -7.89
C SER A 21 -6.59 -2.22 -6.85
N ALA A 22 -5.34 -2.07 -7.31
CA ALA A 22 -4.26 -1.52 -6.49
C ALA A 22 -4.59 -0.10 -5.98
N LYS A 23 -5.40 0.67 -6.72
CA LYS A 23 -5.80 2.01 -6.31
C LYS A 23 -6.74 1.99 -5.10
N ASP A 24 -7.58 0.98 -4.98
CA ASP A 24 -8.48 0.84 -3.83
C ASP A 24 -7.73 0.46 -2.56
N PHE A 25 -6.69 -0.39 -2.68
CA PHE A 25 -5.75 -0.64 -1.60
C PHE A 25 -4.98 0.63 -1.18
N GLU A 26 -4.46 1.41 -2.15
CA GLU A 26 -3.76 2.67 -1.87
C GLU A 26 -4.64 3.65 -1.10
N LYS A 27 -5.93 3.76 -1.45
CA LYS A 27 -6.87 4.66 -0.77
C LYS A 27 -7.00 4.34 0.71
N ASP A 28 -7.06 3.07 1.09
CA ASP A 28 -7.18 2.68 2.49
C ASP A 28 -5.88 2.93 3.26
N ILE A 29 -4.72 2.68 2.66
CA ILE A 29 -3.42 3.03 3.26
C ILE A 29 -3.34 4.56 3.49
N ARG A 30 -3.74 5.37 2.50
CA ARG A 30 -3.80 6.84 2.64
C ARG A 30 -4.77 7.29 3.72
N LEU A 31 -5.85 6.55 3.93
CA LEU A 31 -6.81 6.84 4.98
C LEU A 31 -6.21 6.62 6.38
N ILE A 32 -5.33 5.63 6.55
CA ILE A 32 -4.56 5.44 7.79
C ILE A 32 -3.71 6.69 8.07
N PHE A 33 -2.87 7.11 7.11
CA PHE A 33 -2.03 8.31 7.25
C PHE A 33 -2.85 9.56 7.58
N ARG A 34 -3.94 9.80 6.83
CA ARG A 34 -4.81 10.96 7.06
C ARG A 34 -5.45 10.94 8.44
N ASN A 35 -5.92 9.78 8.87
CA ASN A 35 -6.47 9.63 10.21
C ASN A 35 -5.38 9.91 11.24
N CYS A 36 -4.19 9.33 11.11
CA CYS A 36 -3.08 9.56 12.02
C CYS A 36 -2.76 11.06 12.19
N TYR A 37 -2.62 11.81 11.09
CA TYR A 37 -2.36 13.25 11.15
C TYR A 37 -3.54 14.08 11.69
N THR A 38 -4.77 13.56 11.63
CA THR A 38 -5.95 14.25 12.17
C THR A 38 -6.02 14.15 13.69
N TYR A 39 -5.57 13.04 14.30
CA TYR A 39 -5.70 12.80 15.75
C TYR A 39 -4.41 13.05 16.53
N ASN A 40 -3.25 12.90 15.89
CA ASN A 40 -1.96 13.03 16.56
C ASN A 40 -1.40 14.44 16.37
N ASN A 41 -0.89 15.00 17.46
CA ASN A 41 -0.24 16.31 17.41
C ASN A 41 1.01 16.26 16.52
N ILE A 42 1.20 17.31 15.73
CA ILE A 42 2.41 17.50 14.92
C ILE A 42 3.62 17.42 15.85
N GLY A 43 4.63 16.64 15.44
CA GLY A 43 5.87 16.45 16.19
C GLY A 43 5.81 15.41 17.32
N SER A 44 4.64 14.84 17.61
CA SER A 44 4.55 13.64 18.46
C SER A 44 5.32 12.47 17.83
N GLU A 45 5.72 11.51 18.65
CA GLU A 45 6.45 10.32 18.19
C GLU A 45 5.63 9.52 17.17
N ILE A 46 4.31 9.39 17.40
CA ILE A 46 3.38 8.74 16.48
C ILE A 46 3.31 9.48 15.14
N TYR A 47 3.26 10.83 15.16
CA TYR A 47 3.24 11.62 13.93
C TYR A 47 4.52 11.40 13.10
N LYS A 48 5.70 11.43 13.75
CA LYS A 48 6.99 11.21 13.07
C LYS A 48 7.14 9.80 12.52
N LEU A 49 6.65 8.81 13.26
CA LEU A 49 6.63 7.42 12.81
C LEU A 49 5.76 7.27 11.55
N GLU A 50 4.58 7.91 11.55
CA GLU A 50 3.68 7.91 10.40
C GLU A 50 4.31 8.59 9.17
N GLU A 51 5.00 9.72 9.35
CA GLU A 51 5.73 10.39 8.26
C GLU A 51 6.78 9.47 7.63
N ALA A 52 7.57 8.77 8.46
CA ALA A 52 8.56 7.81 7.98
C ALA A 52 7.90 6.65 7.21
N LEU A 53 6.76 6.16 7.71
CA LEU A 53 5.99 5.09 7.10
C LEU A 53 5.40 5.51 5.73
N GLU A 54 4.83 6.71 5.66
CA GLU A 54 4.29 7.27 4.42
C GLU A 54 5.38 7.50 3.37
N LEU A 55 6.56 8.00 3.77
CA LEU A 55 7.71 8.17 2.89
C LEU A 55 8.18 6.83 2.30
N ALA A 56 8.30 5.80 3.14
CA ALA A 56 8.67 4.44 2.70
C ALA A 56 7.62 3.87 1.73
N PHE A 57 6.33 4.03 2.05
CA PHE A 57 5.23 3.62 1.18
C PHE A 57 5.32 4.31 -0.19
N ASN A 58 5.50 5.64 -0.21
CA ASN A 58 5.55 6.44 -1.43
C ASN A 58 6.69 6.03 -2.36
N LYS A 59 7.88 5.78 -1.79
CA LYS A 59 9.05 5.33 -2.54
C LYS A 59 8.76 4.00 -3.25
N ILE A 60 8.29 3.01 -2.49
CA ILE A 60 7.99 1.67 -3.00
C ILE A 60 6.85 1.71 -4.03
N TRP A 61 5.79 2.45 -3.75
CA TRP A 61 4.62 2.57 -4.64
C TRP A 61 4.99 3.20 -5.98
N THR A 62 5.80 4.27 -5.96
CA THR A 62 6.24 5.00 -7.15
C THR A 62 7.19 4.19 -8.02
N GLU A 63 8.24 3.60 -7.41
CA GLU A 63 9.17 2.70 -8.11
C GLU A 63 8.42 1.56 -8.81
N LYS A 64 7.33 1.08 -8.18
CA LYS A 64 6.54 0.00 -8.74
C LYS A 64 5.66 0.39 -9.91
N ILE A 65 4.98 1.54 -9.82
CA ILE A 65 4.22 2.11 -10.93
C ILE A 65 5.16 2.27 -12.15
N ILE A 66 6.36 2.80 -11.94
CA ILE A 66 7.36 2.98 -12.99
C ILE A 66 7.75 1.64 -13.62
N PHE A 67 7.98 0.59 -12.82
CA PHE A 67 8.30 -0.74 -13.34
C PHE A 67 7.14 -1.33 -14.17
N LEU A 68 5.90 -1.21 -13.69
CA LEU A 68 4.72 -1.71 -14.39
C LEU A 68 4.49 -0.95 -15.71
N VAL A 69 4.71 0.36 -15.73
CA VAL A 69 4.66 1.17 -16.96
C VAL A 69 5.71 0.71 -17.97
N LYS A 70 6.97 0.54 -17.54
CA LYS A 70 8.06 0.04 -18.41
C LYS A 70 7.79 -1.36 -18.98
N GLN A 71 7.21 -2.25 -18.17
CA GLN A 71 6.79 -3.59 -18.61
C GLN A 71 5.68 -3.50 -19.66
N LYS A 72 4.68 -2.64 -19.42
CA LYS A 72 3.55 -2.43 -20.34
C LYS A 72 4.00 -1.79 -21.67
N GLU A 73 4.99 -0.90 -21.64
CA GLU A 73 5.61 -0.32 -22.84
C GLU A 73 6.43 -1.34 -23.64
N LYS A 74 7.17 -2.23 -22.97
CA LYS A 74 7.84 -3.36 -23.63
C LYS A 74 6.85 -4.34 -24.25
N SER A 75 5.77 -4.65 -23.54
CA SER A 75 4.74 -5.60 -23.99
C SER A 75 3.86 -5.04 -25.11
N LYS A 76 3.61 -3.73 -25.18
CA LYS A 76 2.84 -3.08 -26.26
C LYS A 76 3.46 -3.19 -27.67
N ARG A 77 4.68 -3.72 -27.81
CA ARG A 77 5.24 -4.10 -29.12
C ARG A 77 4.68 -5.43 -29.66
N VAL A 78 3.87 -6.16 -28.87
CA VAL A 78 3.17 -7.38 -29.29
C VAL A 78 1.72 -7.29 -28.81
N ARG A 79 0.77 -7.47 -29.74
CA ARG A 79 -0.67 -7.13 -29.65
C ARG A 79 -1.46 -7.70 -28.46
N ASP A 80 -2.49 -6.92 -28.09
CA ASP A 80 -3.79 -7.22 -27.49
C ASP A 80 -4.11 -8.66 -27.01
N ASN A 81 -4.33 -8.84 -25.72
CA ASN A 81 -5.62 -9.24 -25.11
C ASN A 81 -5.48 -9.61 -23.62
N ASP A 82 -6.59 -9.46 -22.92
CA ASP A 82 -6.89 -9.62 -21.49
C ASP A 82 -6.05 -10.61 -20.66
N THR A 83 -5.65 -10.15 -19.46
CA THR A 83 -5.74 -10.84 -18.15
C THR A 83 -4.83 -10.15 -17.14
N ASN A 84 -5.34 -9.14 -16.41
CA ASN A 84 -4.55 -8.48 -15.34
C ASN A 84 -5.25 -8.47 -13.97
N SER A 85 -6.02 -9.52 -13.66
CA SER A 85 -6.67 -9.67 -12.35
C SER A 85 -5.89 -10.54 -11.36
N SER A 86 -5.06 -11.48 -11.82
CA SER A 86 -4.38 -12.45 -10.94
C SER A 86 -2.99 -12.00 -10.49
N SER A 87 -2.23 -11.34 -11.37
CA SER A 87 -0.87 -10.87 -11.08
C SER A 87 -0.84 -9.70 -10.09
N GLY A 88 -1.87 -8.84 -10.09
CA GLY A 88 -1.99 -7.74 -9.13
C GLY A 88 -2.26 -8.23 -7.70
N ARG A 89 -2.96 -9.34 -7.57
CA ARG A 89 -3.40 -9.92 -6.29
C ARG A 89 -2.25 -10.57 -5.51
N LEU A 90 -1.38 -11.33 -6.19
CA LEU A 90 -0.15 -11.87 -5.59
C LEU A 90 0.79 -10.74 -5.12
N TYR A 91 0.80 -9.65 -5.88
CA TYR A 91 1.62 -8.48 -5.60
C TYR A 91 1.24 -7.79 -4.29
N ILE A 92 -0.05 -7.56 -4.04
CA ILE A 92 -0.47 -6.88 -2.83
C ILE A 92 -0.18 -7.73 -1.57
N ILE A 93 -0.32 -9.06 -1.68
CA ILE A 93 0.00 -10.01 -0.59
C ILE A 93 1.49 -10.00 -0.22
N ILE A 94 2.38 -9.96 -1.23
CA ILE A 94 3.84 -9.86 -1.00
C ILE A 94 4.19 -8.52 -0.35
N TYR A 95 3.53 -7.43 -0.77
CA TYR A 95 3.80 -6.07 -0.28
C TYR A 95 3.37 -5.90 1.17
N PHE A 96 2.23 -6.48 1.54
CA PHE A 96 1.75 -6.45 2.91
C PHE A 96 2.70 -7.22 3.85
N ASN A 97 3.24 -8.37 3.41
CA ASN A 97 4.22 -9.13 4.19
C ASN A 97 5.55 -8.37 4.38
N THR A 98 6.02 -7.63 3.39
CA THR A 98 7.26 -6.83 3.53
C THR A 98 7.05 -5.61 4.42
N PHE A 99 5.89 -4.95 4.33
CA PHE A 99 5.57 -3.79 5.16
C PHE A 99 5.32 -4.17 6.63
N PHE A 100 4.66 -5.31 6.88
CA PHE A 100 4.43 -5.82 8.23
C PHE A 100 5.74 -6.29 8.90
N CYS A 101 6.65 -6.92 8.15
CA CYS A 101 7.98 -7.25 8.69
C CYS A 101 8.79 -6.01 9.06
N ILE A 102 8.72 -4.93 8.29
CA ILE A 102 9.42 -3.68 8.62
C ILE A 102 8.78 -2.99 9.85
N TYR A 103 7.45 -3.00 9.96
CA TYR A 103 6.73 -2.42 11.10
C TYR A 103 6.96 -3.20 12.40
N ILE A 104 7.01 -4.55 12.35
CA ILE A 104 7.37 -5.37 13.52
C ILE A 104 8.84 -5.14 13.90
N ILE A 105 9.77 -5.11 12.95
CA ILE A 105 11.20 -4.87 13.25
C ILE A 105 11.42 -3.48 13.86
N TYR A 106 10.64 -2.47 13.47
CA TYR A 106 10.79 -1.09 13.99
C TYR A 106 10.12 -0.85 15.34
N ILE A 107 9.16 -1.69 15.77
CA ILE A 107 8.49 -1.56 17.09
C ILE A 107 9.10 -2.49 18.16
N THR A 108 9.94 -3.46 17.77
CA THR A 108 10.57 -4.39 18.72
C THR A 108 12.01 -4.02 19.13
N TYR A 109 12.49 -2.81 18.78
CA TYR A 109 13.81 -2.30 19.19
C TYR A 109 13.74 -0.88 19.76
#